data_AF-A0A969BTZ1-F1
#
_entry.id   AF-A0A969BTZ1-F1
#
_cell.length_a   1.000
_cell.length_b   1.000
_cell.length_c   1.000
_cell.angle_alpha   90.00
_cell.angle_beta   90.00
_cell.angle_gamma   90.00
#
_symmetry.space_group_name_H-M   'P 1'
#
loop_
_entity.id
_entity.type
_entity.pdbx_description
1 polymer ?
#
loop_
_entity_poly.entity_id
_entity_poly.type
_entity_poly.pdbx_seq_one_letter_code
_entity_poly.pdbx_strand_id
1 'polypeptide(L)'
;MNYPTWEQSVPQSIRNDTLWKVTAYRFALFASDLAWQDVTKLMQDKRTLEIASQLFRAIGSIGANIAEGYSYRSDKNEARYYEYAYGSARESRVGISRRATF
;
A
#
# COMPACT_ATOMS: atom_id res chain seq x y z
N MET A 1 5.30 6.39 13.42
CA MET A 1 5.74 7.37 12.39
C MET A 1 4.51 8.10 11.87
N ASN A 2 4.55 9.43 11.72
CA ASN A 2 3.43 10.20 11.13
C ASN A 2 3.73 10.56 9.65
N TYR A 3 2.70 10.91 8.90
CA TYR A 3 2.81 11.14 7.45
C TYR A 3 3.80 12.27 7.09
N PRO A 4 3.79 13.46 7.71
CA PRO A 4 4.73 14.53 7.33
C PRO A 4 6.20 14.16 7.55
N THR A 5 6.51 13.44 8.64
CA THR A 5 7.88 12.99 8.92
C THR A 5 8.30 11.90 7.94
N TRP A 6 7.39 10.97 7.64
CA TRP A 6 7.62 9.93 6.65
C TRP A 6 7.88 10.51 5.25
N GLU A 7 7.09 11.48 4.82
CA GLU A 7 7.19 12.07 3.48
C GLU A 7 8.59 12.68 3.22
N GLN A 8 9.23 13.23 4.25
CA GLN A 8 10.60 13.76 4.17
C GLN A 8 11.65 12.65 4.04
N SER A 9 11.38 11.46 4.56
CA SER A 9 12.29 10.31 4.51
C SER A 9 12.28 9.59 3.16
N VAL A 10 11.26 9.83 2.31
CA VAL A 10 11.16 9.18 1.00
C VAL A 10 12.29 9.65 0.08
N PRO A 11 13.00 8.72 -0.60
CA PRO A 11 14.07 9.05 -1.55
C PRO A 11 13.65 10.08 -2.60
N GLN A 12 14.56 11.00 -2.93
CA GLN A 12 14.28 12.02 -3.96
C GLN A 12 13.96 11.41 -5.33
N SER A 13 14.53 10.25 -5.66
CA SER A 13 14.21 9.54 -6.91
C SER A 13 12.73 9.19 -7.03
N ILE A 14 12.06 8.86 -5.92
CA ILE A 14 10.62 8.61 -5.88
C ILE A 14 9.85 9.94 -5.87
N ARG A 15 10.29 10.93 -5.10
CA ARG A 15 9.60 12.23 -4.97
C ARG A 15 9.63 13.08 -6.24
N ASN A 16 10.63 12.87 -7.10
CA ASN A 16 10.77 13.58 -8.37
C ASN A 16 9.98 12.93 -9.51
N ASP A 17 9.44 11.71 -9.31
CA ASP A 17 8.58 11.05 -10.28
C ASP A 17 7.23 11.78 -10.41
N THR A 18 6.64 11.86 -11.61
CA THR A 18 5.34 12.51 -11.80
C THR A 18 4.22 11.80 -11.03
N LEU A 19 4.35 10.49 -10.79
CA LEU A 19 3.47 9.70 -9.96
C LEU A 19 3.39 10.21 -8.51
N TRP A 20 4.43 10.87 -8.01
CA TRP A 20 4.43 11.48 -6.68
C TRP A 20 3.32 12.53 -6.48
N LYS A 21 2.87 13.17 -7.57
CA LYS A 21 1.74 14.12 -7.55
C LYS A 21 0.42 13.44 -7.18
N VAL A 22 0.32 12.12 -7.33
CA VAL A 22 -0.86 11.34 -6.97
C VAL A 22 -0.88 11.13 -5.46
N THR A 23 -1.74 11.86 -4.75
CA THR A 23 -1.87 11.75 -3.29
C THR A 23 -2.16 10.33 -2.81
N ALA A 24 -2.99 9.58 -3.55
CA ALA A 24 -3.28 8.18 -3.23
C ALA A 24 -2.04 7.28 -3.30
N TYR A 25 -1.12 7.54 -4.23
CA TYR A 25 0.15 6.80 -4.35
C TYR A 25 1.01 7.02 -3.10
N ARG A 26 1.13 8.28 -2.65
CA ARG A 26 1.88 8.61 -1.43
C ARG A 26 1.29 7.92 -0.20
N PHE A 27 -0.03 7.89 -0.06
CA PHE A 27 -0.67 7.15 1.03
C PHE A 27 -0.48 5.63 0.92
N ALA A 28 -0.44 5.06 -0.27
CA ALA A 28 -0.17 3.64 -0.47
C ALA A 28 1.25 3.25 -0.02
N LEU A 29 2.26 4.07 -0.37
CA LEU A 29 3.62 3.87 0.11
C LEU A 29 3.72 4.02 1.63
N PHE A 30 3.09 5.05 2.19
CA PHE A 30 3.07 5.26 3.64
C PHE A 30 2.42 4.08 4.38
N ALA A 31 1.28 3.59 3.88
CA ALA A 31 0.61 2.43 4.44
C ALA A 31 1.49 1.17 4.36
N SER A 32 2.27 1.00 3.29
CA SER A 32 3.20 -0.11 3.12
C SER A 32 4.31 -0.08 4.17
N ASP A 33 4.88 1.10 4.45
CA ASP A 33 5.94 1.27 5.46
C ASP A 33 5.42 1.06 6.90
N LEU A 34 4.18 1.48 7.18
CA LEU A 34 3.54 1.16 8.46
C LEU A 34 3.31 -0.35 8.60
N ALA A 35 2.74 -0.97 7.56
CA ALA A 35 2.43 -2.39 7.57
C ALA A 35 3.67 -3.29 7.63
N TRP A 36 4.81 -2.82 7.12
CA TRP A 36 6.09 -3.54 7.25
C TRP A 36 6.39 -3.91 8.70
N GLN A 37 6.16 -2.98 9.64
CA GLN A 37 6.41 -3.22 11.07
C GLN A 37 5.44 -4.27 11.63
N ASP A 38 4.17 -4.19 11.29
CA ASP A 38 3.13 -5.12 11.76
C ASP A 38 3.35 -6.52 11.21
N VAL A 39 3.58 -6.63 9.89
CA VAL A 39 3.86 -7.90 9.21
C VAL A 39 5.13 -8.55 9.77
N THR A 40 6.18 -7.77 10.01
CA THR A 40 7.43 -8.29 10.60
C THR A 40 7.18 -8.92 11.98
N LYS A 41 6.35 -8.29 12.83
CA LYS A 41 5.97 -8.86 14.13
C LYS A 41 5.12 -10.12 13.98
N LEU A 42 4.13 -10.09 13.10
CA LEU A 42 3.26 -11.23 12.83
C LEU A 42 4.07 -12.45 12.35
N MET A 43 5.05 -12.24 11.47
CA MET A 43 5.91 -13.31 10.97
C MET A 43 6.72 -14.04 12.05
N GLN A 44 6.83 -13.50 13.28
CA GLN A 44 7.45 -14.19 14.41
C GLN A 44 6.58 -15.32 14.97
N ASP A 45 5.26 -15.28 14.73
CA ASP A 45 4.33 -16.36 15.06
C ASP A 45 3.96 -17.16 13.81
N LYS A 46 4.38 -18.44 13.79
CA LYS A 46 4.12 -19.37 12.69
C LYS A 46 2.64 -19.47 12.31
N ARG A 47 1.72 -19.29 13.27
CA ARG A 47 0.26 -19.35 13.05
C ARG A 47 -0.25 -18.20 12.19
N THR A 48 0.51 -17.09 12.10
CA THR A 48 0.05 -15.88 11.41
C THR A 48 0.77 -15.62 10.09
N LEU A 49 1.71 -16.49 9.69
CA LEU A 49 2.52 -16.33 8.47
C LEU A 49 1.68 -16.12 7.21
N GLU A 50 0.66 -16.95 7.00
CA GLU A 50 -0.21 -16.84 5.82
C GLU A 50 -0.90 -15.48 5.78
N ILE A 51 -1.50 -15.08 6.91
CA ILE A 51 -2.25 -13.83 6.98
C ILE A 51 -1.28 -12.64 6.86
N ALA A 52 -0.07 -12.72 7.45
CA ALA A 52 0.96 -11.69 7.33
C ALA A 52 1.37 -11.49 5.85
N SER A 53 1.57 -12.59 5.13
CA SER A 53 1.84 -12.58 3.69
C SER A 53 0.69 -11.98 2.87
N GLN A 54 -0.56 -12.40 3.15
CA GLN A 54 -1.75 -11.85 2.48
C GLN A 54 -1.88 -10.34 2.71
N LEU A 55 -1.72 -9.88 3.96
CA LEU A 55 -1.79 -8.47 4.30
C LEU A 55 -0.72 -7.65 3.57
N PHE A 56 0.54 -8.11 3.60
CA PHE A 56 1.63 -7.40 2.97
C PHE A 56 1.44 -7.27 1.46
N ARG A 57 1.02 -8.35 0.80
CA ARG A 57 0.68 -8.35 -0.62
C ARG A 57 -0.48 -7.40 -0.96
N ALA A 58 -1.56 -7.44 -0.17
CA ALA A 58 -2.72 -6.59 -0.40
C ALA A 58 -2.35 -5.11 -0.28
N ILE A 59 -1.52 -4.74 0.69
CA ILE A 59 -1.08 -3.34 0.87
C ILE A 59 -0.14 -2.91 -0.26
N GLY A 60 0.86 -3.73 -0.59
CA GLY A 60 1.79 -3.43 -1.70
C GLY A 60 1.09 -3.31 -3.06
N SER A 61 0.03 -4.10 -3.28
CA SER A 61 -0.83 -4.06 -4.47
C SER A 61 -1.47 -2.69 -4.70
N ILE A 62 -1.77 -1.92 -3.64
CA ILE A 62 -2.41 -0.61 -3.77
C ILE A 62 -1.50 0.34 -4.58
N GLY A 63 -0.24 0.47 -4.15
CA GLY A 63 0.74 1.33 -4.82
C GLY A 63 1.08 0.85 -6.23
N ALA A 64 1.21 -0.47 -6.40
CA ALA A 64 1.49 -1.08 -7.69
C ALA A 64 0.38 -0.80 -8.72
N ASN A 65 -0.89 -1.01 -8.35
CA ASN A 65 -2.01 -0.72 -9.23
C ASN A 65 -2.14 0.76 -9.56
N ILE A 66 -1.86 1.67 -8.61
CA ILE A 66 -1.86 3.12 -8.90
C ILE A 66 -0.76 3.47 -9.90
N ALA A 67 0.45 2.94 -9.72
CA ALA A 67 1.57 3.17 -10.63
C ALA A 67 1.28 2.63 -12.04
N GLU A 68 0.70 1.45 -12.12
CA GLU A 68 0.33 0.81 -13.38
C GLU A 68 -0.79 1.58 -14.08
N GLY A 69 -1.84 1.96 -13.36
CA GLY A 69 -2.93 2.81 -13.86
C GLY A 69 -2.43 4.13 -14.43
N TYR A 70 -1.58 4.83 -13.68
CA TYR A 70 -0.98 6.11 -14.09
C TYR A 70 -0.09 6.00 -15.35
N SER A 71 0.42 4.80 -15.64
CA SER A 71 1.26 4.55 -16.81
C SER A 71 0.45 4.39 -18.11
N TYR A 72 -0.88 4.24 -18.04
CA TYR A 72 -1.73 4.14 -19.23
C TYR A 72 -2.07 5.50 -19.84
N ARG A 73 -2.24 5.51 -21.16
CA ARG A 73 -2.64 6.70 -21.94
C ARG A 73 -4.15 6.81 -22.18
N SER A 74 -4.93 5.83 -21.70
CA SER A 74 -6.37 5.73 -21.95
C SER A 74 -7.12 5.74 -20.62
N ASP A 75 -8.03 6.69 -20.47
CA ASP A 75 -8.82 6.93 -19.25
C ASP A 75 -9.54 5.67 -18.74
N LYS A 76 -9.99 4.80 -19.66
CA LYS A 76 -10.69 3.56 -19.31
C LYS A 76 -9.78 2.53 -18.65
N ASN A 77 -8.55 2.40 -19.14
CA ASN A 77 -7.58 1.48 -18.55
C ASN A 77 -7.06 2.03 -17.23
N GLU A 78 -6.71 3.32 -17.17
CA GLU A 78 -6.31 4.00 -15.94
C GLU A 78 -7.36 3.81 -14.82
N ALA A 79 -8.63 4.09 -15.11
CA ALA A 79 -9.72 3.96 -14.13
C ALA A 79 -9.83 2.54 -13.56
N ARG A 80 -9.69 1.51 -14.41
CA ARG A 80 -9.76 0.11 -13.99
C ARG A 80 -8.67 -0.26 -12.98
N TYR A 81 -7.46 0.25 -13.15
CA TYR A 81 -6.38 0.01 -12.20
C TYR A 81 -6.58 0.76 -10.88
N TYR A 82 -7.18 1.94 -10.90
CA TYR A 82 -7.59 2.62 -9.67
C TYR A 82 -8.71 1.87 -8.93
N GLU A 83 -9.63 1.20 -9.64
CA GLU A 83 -10.60 0.29 -9.02
C GLU A 83 -9.92 -0.90 -8.34
N TYR A 84 -8.88 -1.47 -8.95
CA TYR A 84 -8.07 -2.53 -8.33
C TYR A 84 -7.33 -2.05 -7.08
N ALA A 85 -6.73 -0.86 -7.13
CA ALA A 85 -6.11 -0.25 -5.96
C ALA A 85 -7.13 -0.04 -4.83
N TYR A 86 -8.35 0.41 -5.15
CA TYR A 86 -9.44 0.56 -4.19
C TYR A 86 -9.87 -0.79 -3.58
N GLY A 87 -9.97 -1.84 -4.39
CA GLY A 87 -10.24 -3.20 -3.94
C GLY A 87 -9.20 -3.68 -2.92
N SER A 88 -7.92 -3.56 -3.25
CA SER A 88 -6.81 -3.94 -2.36
C SER A 88 -6.77 -3.11 -1.08
N ALA A 89 -7.13 -1.82 -1.13
CA ALA A 89 -7.24 -0.99 0.08
C ALA A 89 -8.34 -1.50 1.03
N ARG A 90 -9.49 -1.91 0.49
CA ARG A 90 -10.59 -2.49 1.29
C ARG A 90 -10.21 -3.83 1.89
N GLU A 91 -9.54 -4.69 1.12
CA GLU A 91 -9.03 -5.98 1.59
C GLU A 91 -8.02 -5.80 2.74
N SER A 92 -7.06 -4.89 2.56
CA SER A 92 -6.07 -4.54 3.59
C SER A 92 -6.72 -4.11 4.90
N ARG A 93 -7.77 -3.28 4.83
CA ARG A 93 -8.56 -2.88 6.00
C ARG A 93 -9.22 -4.07 6.70
N VAL A 94 -9.80 -5.01 5.96
CA VAL A 94 -10.38 -6.24 6.53
C VAL A 94 -9.30 -7.06 7.25
N GLY A 95 -8.10 -7.17 6.65
CA GLY A 95 -6.96 -7.87 7.24
C GLY A 95 -6.47 -7.25 8.55
N ILE A 96 -6.49 -5.92 8.67
CA ILE A 96 -6.12 -5.19 9.90
C ILE A 96 -7.22 -5.28 10.97
N SER A 97 -8.49 -5.04 10.59
CA SER A 97 -9.62 -5.05 11.54
C SER A 97 -9.86 -6.41 12.20
N ARG A 98 -9.54 -7.52 11.53
CA ARG A 98 -9.60 -8.86 12.13
C ARG A 98 -8.55 -9.11 13.21
N ARG A 99 -7.57 -8.21 13.38
CA ARG A 99 -6.41 -8.42 14.27
C ARG A 99 -6.27 -7.40 15.40
N ALA A 100 -7.16 -6.41 15.50
CA ALA A 100 -7.24 -5.53 16.67
C ALA A 100 -7.77 -6.25 17.94
N THR A 101 -7.88 -7.58 17.91
CA THR A 101 -8.51 -8.42 18.93
C THR A 101 -7.57 -9.47 19.53
N PHE A 102 -6.25 -9.31 19.38
CA PHE A 102 -5.24 -10.16 20.03
C PHE A 102 -4.31 -9.33 20.90
#